data_AF-A0A8C6EWS1-F1
#
_entry.id   AF-A0A8C6EWS1-F1
#
_cell.length_a   1.000
_cell.length_b   1.000
_cell.length_c   1.000
_cell.angle_alpha   90.00
_cell.angle_beta   90.00
_cell.angle_gamma   90.00
#
_symmetry.space_group_name_H-M   'P 1'
#
loop_
_entity.id
_entity.type
_entity.pdbx_description
1 polymer ?
#
loop_
_entity_poly.entity_id
_entity_poly.type
_entity_poly.pdbx_seq_one_letter_code
_entity_poly.pdbx_strand_id
1 'polypeptide(L)'
;MNKNIDILETAIKQAAGQGAQIIVTPEDALYGWKFTRESIFPYLEDIPDPKVNWSPCQDPQRFGHSPVQERLSCLAKSNSIYVVANIGDKKKCNVHDSKCPSNGYYQYNTNVVYNSEGKLVARYHKVRQREQSQI
;
A
#
# COMPACT_ATOMS: atom_id res chain seq x y z
N MET A 1 -6.45 5.42 -8.60
CA MET A 1 -5.43 5.82 -7.59
C MET A 1 -4.37 6.76 -8.13
N ASN A 2 -3.90 6.61 -9.38
CA ASN A 2 -2.78 7.42 -9.92
C ASN A 2 -2.90 8.94 -9.73
N LYS A 3 -4.07 9.55 -9.95
CA LYS A 3 -4.26 11.01 -9.73
C LYS A 3 -3.87 11.47 -8.31
N ASN A 4 -4.18 10.66 -7.30
CA ASN A 4 -3.78 10.97 -5.92
C ASN A 4 -2.29 10.75 -5.70
N ILE A 5 -1.71 9.70 -6.33
CA ILE A 5 -0.26 9.48 -6.30
C ILE A 5 0.48 10.66 -6.95
N ASP A 6 -0.03 11.25 -8.03
CA ASP A 6 0.58 12.42 -8.70
C ASP A 6 0.67 13.63 -7.73
N ILE A 7 -0.36 13.84 -6.91
CA ILE A 7 -0.37 14.89 -5.89
C ILE A 7 0.66 14.58 -4.78
N LEU A 8 0.68 13.34 -4.29
CA LEU A 8 1.63 12.92 -3.26
C LEU A 8 3.07 12.97 -3.76
N GLU A 9 3.33 12.63 -5.02
CA GLU A 9 4.64 12.72 -5.65
C GLU A 9 5.21 14.15 -5.59
N THR A 10 4.36 15.17 -5.75
CA THR A 10 4.78 16.58 -5.60
C THR A 10 5.25 16.86 -4.18
N ALA A 11 4.51 16.41 -3.16
CA ALA A 11 4.88 16.58 -1.77
C ALA A 11 6.15 15.79 -1.39
N ILE A 12 6.30 14.56 -1.90
CA ILE A 12 7.47 13.71 -1.69
C ILE A 12 8.73 14.39 -2.27
N LYS A 13 8.66 14.88 -3.51
CA LYS A 13 9.76 15.60 -4.17
C LYS A 13 10.16 16.86 -3.39
N GLN A 14 9.18 17.64 -2.94
CA GLN A 14 9.44 18.85 -2.15
C GLN A 14 10.10 18.52 -0.81
N ALA A 15 9.61 17.51 -0.09
CA ALA A 15 10.19 17.08 1.18
C ALA A 15 11.62 16.59 1.01
N ALA A 16 11.88 15.75 -0.01
CA ALA A 16 13.22 15.27 -0.32
C ALA A 16 14.17 16.41 -0.72
N GLY A 17 13.70 17.38 -1.51
CA GLY A 17 14.46 18.57 -1.88
C GLY A 17 14.84 19.46 -0.69
N GLN A 18 14.11 19.35 0.43
CA GLN A 18 14.41 20.02 1.70
C GLN A 18 15.22 19.14 2.67
N GLY A 19 15.68 17.96 2.25
CA GLY A 19 16.49 17.06 3.06
C GLY A 19 15.71 16.22 4.07
N ALA A 20 14.38 16.08 3.91
CA ALA A 20 13.60 15.18 4.75
C ALA A 20 14.03 13.72 4.53
N GLN A 21 14.14 12.96 5.63
CA GLN A 21 14.52 11.54 5.58
C GLN A 21 13.31 10.61 5.44
N ILE A 22 12.13 11.08 5.84
CA ILE A 22 10.88 10.33 5.83
C ILE A 22 9.70 11.27 5.58
N ILE A 23 8.71 10.80 4.85
CA ILE A 23 7.42 11.47 4.65
C ILE A 23 6.28 10.48 4.91
N VAL A 24 5.25 10.97 5.59
CA VAL A 24 4.05 10.19 5.94
C VAL A 24 2.85 10.76 5.19
N THR A 25 2.13 9.89 4.48
CA THR A 25 0.89 10.25 3.79
C THR A 25 -0.34 9.78 4.59
N PRO A 26 -1.50 10.47 4.49
CA PRO A 26 -2.67 10.15 5.30
C PRO A 26 -3.27 8.76 5.01
N GLU A 27 -4.09 8.28 5.95
CA GLU A 27 -4.99 7.14 5.74
C GLU A 27 -5.94 7.41 4.56
N ASP A 28 -6.21 6.38 3.75
CA ASP A 28 -7.14 6.42 2.61
C ASP A 28 -6.81 7.49 1.54
N ALA A 29 -5.61 8.07 1.54
CA ALA A 29 -5.23 9.15 0.63
C ALA A 29 -5.28 8.76 -0.87
N LEU A 30 -5.13 7.47 -1.19
CA LEU A 30 -5.08 7.01 -2.58
C LEU A 30 -6.45 6.70 -3.19
N TYR A 31 -7.43 6.32 -2.38
CA TYR A 31 -8.73 5.80 -2.86
C TYR A 31 -9.95 6.33 -2.10
N GLY A 32 -9.81 7.00 -0.95
CA GLY A 32 -10.91 7.53 -0.13
C GLY A 32 -11.53 6.49 0.81
N TRP A 33 -12.67 6.80 1.41
CA TRP A 33 -13.24 5.97 2.50
C TRP A 33 -14.67 5.45 2.24
N LYS A 34 -15.27 5.78 1.10
CA LYS A 34 -16.66 5.41 0.79
C LYS A 34 -16.73 4.12 -0.01
N PHE A 35 -16.64 2.97 0.66
CA PHE A 35 -16.64 1.66 0.02
C PHE A 35 -17.45 0.60 0.77
N THR A 36 -17.85 -0.41 0.01
CA THR A 36 -18.23 -1.75 0.46
C THR A 36 -17.08 -2.72 0.16
N ARG A 37 -17.15 -3.94 0.70
CA ARG A 37 -16.17 -5.01 0.44
C ARG A 37 -16.02 -5.37 -1.04
N GLU A 38 -17.08 -5.22 -1.83
CA GLU A 38 -17.08 -5.51 -3.27
C GLU A 38 -16.48 -4.34 -4.05
N SER A 39 -16.89 -3.11 -3.73
CA SER A 39 -16.48 -1.91 -4.47
C SER A 39 -15.03 -1.50 -4.22
N ILE A 40 -14.45 -1.84 -3.06
CA ILE A 40 -13.02 -1.61 -2.81
C ILE A 40 -12.12 -2.63 -3.52
N PHE A 41 -12.62 -3.82 -3.85
CA PHE A 41 -11.80 -4.94 -4.33
C PHE A 41 -10.87 -4.60 -5.52
N PRO A 42 -11.30 -3.80 -6.54
CA PRO A 42 -10.42 -3.39 -7.64
C PRO A 42 -9.23 -2.51 -7.23
N TYR A 43 -9.26 -1.93 -6.03
CA TYR A 43 -8.22 -1.05 -5.48
C TYR A 43 -7.19 -1.82 -4.62
N LEU A 44 -7.41 -3.11 -4.37
CA LEU A 44 -6.59 -3.92 -3.48
C LEU A 44 -5.49 -4.67 -4.25
N GLU A 45 -4.29 -4.71 -3.66
CA GLU A 45 -3.16 -5.52 -4.14
C GLU A 45 -2.77 -6.58 -3.11
N ASP A 46 -2.08 -7.64 -3.52
CA ASP A 46 -1.47 -8.58 -2.57
C ASP A 46 -0.12 -8.01 -2.13
N ILE A 47 -0.03 -7.55 -0.88
CA ILE A 47 1.18 -6.94 -0.32
C ILE A 47 1.97 -8.02 0.44
N PRO A 48 3.18 -8.44 0.02
CA PRO A 48 3.90 -9.51 0.68
C PRO A 48 4.40 -9.12 2.08
N ASP A 49 4.86 -10.11 2.86
CA ASP A 49 5.56 -9.84 4.11
C ASP A 49 6.93 -9.19 3.81
N PRO A 50 7.34 -8.09 4.47
CA PRO A 50 8.63 -7.42 4.22
C PRO A 50 9.86 -8.34 4.31
N LYS A 51 9.77 -9.49 5.00
CA LYS A 51 10.83 -10.50 5.07
C LYS A 51 11.23 -11.07 3.71
N VAL A 52 10.39 -10.96 2.68
CA VAL A 52 10.73 -11.41 1.32
C VAL A 52 11.84 -10.56 0.66
N ASN A 53 12.24 -9.44 1.28
CA ASN A 53 13.32 -8.57 0.82
C ASN A 53 13.11 -8.13 -0.63
N TRP A 54 12.09 -7.29 -0.86
CA TRP A 54 11.66 -6.91 -2.20
C TRP A 54 11.61 -5.40 -2.38
N SER A 55 12.15 -4.95 -3.51
CA SER A 55 11.97 -3.60 -4.04
C SER A 55 11.08 -3.67 -5.28
N PRO A 56 9.80 -3.27 -5.19
CA PRO A 56 8.90 -3.25 -6.34
C PRO A 56 9.45 -2.45 -7.54
N CYS A 57 10.17 -1.35 -7.29
CA CYS A 57 10.77 -0.54 -8.36
C CYS A 57 11.90 -1.25 -9.11
N GLN A 58 12.56 -2.22 -8.48
CA GLN A 58 13.68 -2.95 -9.08
C GLN A 58 13.23 -4.26 -9.73
N ASP A 59 12.24 -4.93 -9.13
CA ASP A 59 11.73 -6.22 -9.58
C ASP A 59 10.19 -6.23 -9.55
N PRO A 60 9.53 -5.45 -10.42
CA PRO A 60 8.08 -5.22 -10.34
C PRO A 60 7.24 -6.47 -10.62
N GLN A 61 7.80 -7.48 -11.30
CA GLN A 61 7.05 -8.67 -11.72
C GLN A 61 7.11 -9.83 -10.71
N ARG A 62 7.93 -9.74 -9.66
CA ARG A 62 8.18 -10.84 -8.70
C ARG A 62 6.91 -11.42 -8.07
N PHE A 63 5.93 -10.56 -7.76
CA PHE A 63 4.68 -10.95 -7.10
C PHE A 63 3.45 -10.69 -7.97
N GLY A 64 3.65 -10.61 -9.30
CA GLY A 64 2.59 -10.31 -10.25
C GLY A 64 2.29 -8.81 -10.35
N HIS A 65 1.08 -8.47 -10.79
CA HIS A 65 0.72 -7.08 -11.08
C HIS A 65 0.42 -6.27 -9.81
N SER A 66 1.38 -5.45 -9.39
CA SER A 66 1.29 -4.57 -8.21
C SER A 66 1.70 -3.11 -8.52
N PRO A 67 0.97 -2.41 -9.40
CA PRO A 67 1.37 -1.09 -9.91
C PRO A 67 1.44 0.01 -8.84
N VAL A 68 0.62 -0.06 -7.78
CA VAL A 68 0.67 0.93 -6.69
C VAL A 68 1.93 0.73 -5.85
N GLN A 69 2.26 -0.52 -5.50
CA GLN A 69 3.48 -0.83 -4.78
C GLN A 69 4.73 -0.47 -5.59
N GLU A 70 4.74 -0.75 -6.90
CA GLU A 70 5.79 -0.33 -7.85
C GLU A 70 6.00 1.18 -7.81
N ARG A 71 4.91 1.94 -7.96
CA ARG A 71 4.99 3.40 -8.05
C ARG A 71 5.46 4.03 -6.73
N LEU A 72 4.95 3.58 -5.59
CA LEU A 72 5.38 4.07 -4.27
C LEU A 72 6.85 3.72 -3.98
N SER A 73 7.27 2.51 -4.34
CA SER A 73 8.66 2.08 -4.25
C SER A 73 9.59 2.95 -5.11
N CYS A 74 9.20 3.26 -6.35
CA CYS A 74 9.99 4.14 -7.21
C CYS A 74 10.03 5.57 -6.69
N LEU A 75 8.95 6.10 -6.14
CA LEU A 75 8.95 7.42 -5.51
C LEU A 75 9.93 7.50 -4.34
N ALA A 76 9.99 6.46 -3.50
CA ALA A 76 10.95 6.39 -2.41
C ALA A 76 12.40 6.31 -2.93
N LYS A 77 12.66 5.42 -3.89
CA LYS A 77 14.00 5.22 -4.49
C LYS A 77 14.52 6.46 -5.22
N SER A 78 13.73 7.02 -6.13
CA SER A 78 14.13 8.16 -6.96
C SER A 78 14.38 9.44 -6.17
N ASN A 79 13.76 9.58 -4.99
CA ASN A 79 13.94 10.74 -4.12
C ASN A 79 14.81 10.43 -2.89
N SER A 80 15.35 9.21 -2.78
CA SER A 80 16.19 8.77 -1.65
C SER A 80 15.57 9.07 -0.27
N ILE A 81 14.26 8.85 -0.13
CA ILE A 81 13.46 9.18 1.06
C ILE A 81 12.60 8.00 1.49
N TYR A 82 12.37 7.83 2.79
CA TYR A 82 11.37 6.88 3.27
C TYR A 82 9.95 7.38 2.96
N VAL A 83 9.12 6.52 2.39
CA VAL A 83 7.71 6.84 2.10
C VAL A 83 6.82 5.92 2.92
N VAL A 84 6.01 6.51 3.79
CA VAL A 84 4.91 5.83 4.50
C VAL A 84 3.60 6.14 3.80
N ALA A 85 2.86 5.09 3.42
CA ALA A 85 1.58 5.23 2.75
C ALA A 85 0.56 4.23 3.26
N ASN A 86 -0.71 4.56 3.10
CA ASN A 86 -1.83 3.69 3.41
C ASN A 86 -2.48 3.21 2.10
N ILE A 87 -2.54 1.89 1.92
CA ILE A 87 -3.14 1.23 0.77
C ILE A 87 -4.00 0.03 1.21
N GLY A 88 -4.71 -0.59 0.27
CA GLY A 88 -5.53 -1.77 0.53
C GLY A 88 -4.81 -3.07 0.20
N ASP A 89 -4.80 -4.01 1.15
CA ASP A 89 -4.26 -5.36 0.97
C ASP A 89 -5.39 -6.37 0.76
N LYS A 90 -5.18 -7.33 -0.14
CA LYS A 90 -6.02 -8.54 -0.24
C LYS A 90 -5.18 -9.78 -0.01
N LYS A 91 -5.73 -10.71 0.77
CA LYS A 91 -5.09 -12.01 1.04
C LYS A 91 -6.03 -13.12 0.67
N LYS A 92 -5.63 -13.93 -0.31
CA LYS A 92 -6.38 -15.13 -0.69
C LYS A 92 -6.45 -16.07 0.50
N CYS A 93 -7.64 -16.59 0.78
CA CYS A 93 -7.86 -17.59 1.82
C CYS A 93 -8.55 -18.82 1.26
N ASN A 94 -8.49 -19.93 2.01
CA ASN A 94 -9.20 -21.13 1.66
C ASN A 94 -10.69 -20.95 1.98
N VAL A 95 -11.55 -21.07 0.98
CA VAL A 95 -13.01 -20.94 1.13
C VAL A 95 -13.61 -21.97 2.09
N HIS A 96 -12.89 -23.04 2.40
CA HIS A 96 -13.28 -24.03 3.41
C HIS A 96 -12.93 -23.60 4.85
N ASP A 97 -12.14 -22.55 5.05
CA ASP A 97 -11.92 -21.96 6.38
C ASP A 97 -13.14 -21.15 6.79
N SER A 98 -13.71 -21.48 7.95
CA SER A 98 -14.83 -20.77 8.57
C SER A 98 -14.65 -19.26 8.70
N LYS A 99 -13.40 -18.77 8.76
CA LYS A 99 -13.09 -17.33 8.87
C LYS A 99 -12.93 -16.66 7.52
N CYS A 100 -12.77 -17.42 6.43
CA CYS A 100 -12.58 -16.88 5.10
C CYS A 100 -13.89 -16.28 4.57
N PRO A 101 -13.90 -15.02 4.11
CA PRO A 101 -15.08 -14.43 3.50
C PRO A 101 -15.53 -15.22 2.25
N SER A 102 -16.82 -15.14 1.92
CA SER A 102 -17.42 -15.89 0.80
C SER A 102 -16.76 -15.64 -0.57
N ASN A 103 -16.14 -14.47 -0.76
CA ASN A 103 -15.39 -14.14 -1.97
C ASN A 103 -13.98 -14.74 -2.02
N GLY A 104 -13.53 -15.44 -0.96
CA GLY A 104 -12.21 -16.08 -0.89
C GLY A 104 -11.05 -15.15 -0.55
N TYR A 105 -11.31 -13.92 -0.11
CA TYR A 105 -10.26 -12.95 0.22
C TYR A 105 -10.54 -12.21 1.53
N TYR A 106 -9.52 -12.19 2.39
CA TYR A 106 -9.41 -11.15 3.41
C TYR A 106 -9.03 -9.82 2.75
N GLN A 107 -9.53 -8.72 3.31
CA GLN A 107 -9.26 -7.37 2.86
C GLN A 107 -8.84 -6.55 4.06
N TYR A 108 -7.79 -5.73 3.92
CA TYR A 108 -7.23 -4.97 5.03
C TYR A 108 -6.87 -3.55 4.62
N ASN A 109 -7.25 -2.58 5.46
CA ASN A 109 -6.59 -1.28 5.49
C ASN A 109 -5.15 -1.46 5.97
N THR A 110 -4.19 -1.01 5.16
CA THR A 110 -2.79 -1.42 5.30
C THR A 110 -1.83 -0.25 5.17
N ASN A 111 -1.04 0.00 6.22
CA ASN A 111 0.13 0.87 6.11
C ASN A 111 1.29 0.08 5.51
N VAL A 112 1.99 0.69 4.56
CA VAL A 112 3.25 0.21 3.96
C VAL A 112 4.35 1.24 4.13
N VAL A 113 5.58 0.77 4.28
CA VAL A 113 6.76 1.63 4.34
C VAL A 113 7.79 1.16 3.32
N TYR A 114 8.20 2.07 2.44
CA TYR A 114 9.34 1.89 1.55
C TYR A 114 10.53 2.68 2.06
N ASN A 115 11.70 2.05 2.12
CA ASN A 115 12.94 2.75 2.46
C ASN A 115 13.44 3.61 1.29
N SER A 116 14.51 4.37 1.51
CA SER A 116 15.15 5.23 0.51
C SER A 116 15.71 4.50 -0.72
N GLU A 117 15.80 3.17 -0.71
CA GLU A 117 16.20 2.33 -1.85
C GLU A 117 14.99 1.76 -2.61
N GLY A 118 13.78 2.06 -2.13
CA GLY A 118 12.52 1.53 -2.65
C GLY A 118 12.18 0.13 -2.16
N LYS A 119 12.83 -0.39 -1.11
CA LYS A 119 12.52 -1.71 -0.55
C LYS A 119 11.34 -1.61 0.43
N LEU A 120 10.40 -2.56 0.34
CA LEU A 120 9.33 -2.72 1.32
C LEU A 120 9.92 -3.19 2.65
N VAL A 121 9.83 -2.36 3.69
CA VAL A 121 10.42 -2.63 5.01
C VAL A 121 9.39 -2.81 6.13
N ALA A 122 8.16 -2.35 5.93
CA ALA A 122 7.07 -2.61 6.88
C ALA A 122 5.72 -2.75 6.17
N ARG A 123 4.87 -3.61 6.73
CA ARG A 123 3.45 -3.78 6.40
C ARG A 123 2.68 -3.91 7.71
N TYR A 124 1.61 -3.13 7.87
CA TYR A 124 0.77 -3.17 9.06
C TYR A 124 -0.70 -3.15 8.68
N HIS A 125 -1.45 -4.16 9.12
CA HIS A 125 -2.90 -4.23 8.98
C HIS A 125 -3.58 -3.55 10.17
N LYS A 126 -4.53 -2.65 9.89
CA LYS A 126 -5.29 -1.96 10.94
C LYS A 126 -6.07 -2.96 11.80
N VAL A 127 -5.78 -3.01 13.11
CA VAL A 127 -6.43 -3.95 14.05
C VAL A 127 -7.80 -3.47 14.54
N ARG A 128 -7.99 -2.14 14.66
CA ARG A 128 -9.24 -1.54 15.14
C ARG A 128 -9.91 -0.74 14.03
N GLN A 129 -11.01 -1.29 13.50
CA GLN A 129 -11.85 -0.64 12.50
C GLN A 129 -12.77 0.38 13.17
N ARG A 130 -13.08 1.49 12.48
CA ARG A 130 -14.21 2.34 12.89
C ARG A 130 -15.49 1.65 12.44
N GLU A 131 -16.58 1.79 13.19
CA GLU A 131 -17.88 1.17 12.84
C GLU A 131 -18.40 1.54 11.44
N GLN A 132 -17.98 2.69 10.90
CA GLN A 132 -18.35 3.17 9.56
C GLN A 132 -17.34 2.76 8.45
N SER A 133 -16.23 2.12 8.79
CA SER A 133 -15.21 1.65 7.87
C SER A 133 -15.44 0.16 7.58
N GLN A 134 -16.44 -0.16 6.76
CA GLN A 134 -16.77 -1.55 6.39
C GLN A 134 -15.85 -2.10 5.28
N ILE A 135 -14.53 -2.05 5.51
CA ILE A 135 -13.52 -2.78 4.72
C ILE A 135 -12.84 -3.79 5.63
#